data_AF-A0A1S1SHB4-F1
#
_entry.id   AF-A0A1S1SHB4-F1
#
_cell.length_a   1.000
_cell.length_b   1.000
_cell.length_c   1.000
_cell.angle_alpha   90.00
_cell.angle_beta   90.00
_cell.angle_gamma   90.00
#
_symmetry.space_group_name_H-M   'P 1'
#
loop_
_entity.id
_entity.type
_entity.pdbx_description
1 polymer ?
#
loop_
_entity_poly.entity_id
_entity_poly.type
_entity_poly.pdbx_seq_one_letter_code
_entity_poly.pdbx_strand_id
1 'polypeptide(L)'
;MEATLSKLLEDKTLSQRIHAMHRRDRACLTTFVVVLWSTMLFALFSVWPYISLTPIAIILTVACVLVLIFNTAAIVAMLRHYEEDKHFIYSLDLKHLDEMRRHKL
;
A
#
# COMPACT_ATOMS: atom_id res chain seq x y z
N MET A 1 26.57 -28.17 -13.50
CA MET A 1 26.23 -26.87 -14.13
C MET A 1 24.73 -26.63 -14.19
N GLU A 2 23.91 -27.65 -14.47
CA GLU A 2 22.43 -27.55 -14.50
C GLU A 2 21.78 -27.21 -13.14
N ALA A 3 22.28 -27.77 -12.04
CA ALA A 3 21.76 -27.51 -10.69
C ALA A 3 21.96 -26.05 -10.22
N THR A 4 22.92 -25.33 -10.81
CA THR A 4 23.15 -23.90 -10.53
C THR A 4 22.16 -23.05 -11.33
N LEU A 5 21.87 -23.45 -12.56
CA LEU A 5 20.92 -22.78 -13.44
C LEU A 5 19.49 -22.89 -12.90
N SER A 6 19.09 -24.08 -12.42
CA SER A 6 17.77 -24.30 -11.83
C SER A 6 17.56 -23.45 -10.56
N LYS A 7 18.57 -23.39 -9.68
CA LYS A 7 18.54 -22.52 -8.48
C LYS A 7 18.39 -21.04 -8.82
N LEU A 8 19.12 -20.56 -9.84
CA LEU A 8 19.05 -19.17 -10.28
C LEU A 8 17.70 -18.82 -10.91
N LEU A 9 17.07 -19.77 -11.61
CA LEU A 9 15.72 -19.61 -12.15
C LEU A 9 14.68 -19.61 -11.04
N GLU A 10 14.82 -20.48 -10.04
CA GLU A 10 13.96 -20.55 -8.86
C GLU A 10 14.02 -19.24 -8.04
N ASP A 11 15.22 -18.74 -7.75
CA ASP A 11 15.44 -17.46 -7.05
C ASP A 11 14.86 -16.26 -7.82
N LYS A 12 15.00 -16.24 -9.16
CA LYS A 12 14.39 -15.19 -10.02
C LYS A 12 12.87 -15.23 -10.00
N THR A 13 12.27 -16.42 -10.04
CA THR A 13 10.80 -16.54 -10.03
C THR A 13 10.19 -16.15 -8.68
N LEU A 14 10.86 -16.47 -7.57
CA LEU A 14 10.42 -16.12 -6.22
C LEU A 14 10.49 -14.61 -5.98
N SER A 15 11.61 -13.99 -6.35
CA SER A 15 11.77 -12.53 -6.29
C SER A 15 10.80 -11.79 -7.23
N GLN A 16 10.55 -12.29 -8.44
CA GLN A 16 9.50 -11.75 -9.32
C GLN A 16 8.10 -11.78 -8.70
N ARG A 17 7.74 -12.87 -8.01
CA ARG A 17 6.42 -13.01 -7.36
C ARG A 17 6.28 -12.08 -6.15
N ILE A 18 7.33 -11.91 -5.35
CA ILE A 18 7.36 -10.97 -4.22
C ILE A 18 7.22 -9.52 -4.71
N HIS A 19 7.93 -9.15 -5.78
CA HIS A 19 7.79 -7.81 -6.38
C HIS A 19 6.41 -7.60 -7.01
N ALA A 20 5.80 -8.63 -7.60
CA ALA A 20 4.45 -8.55 -8.15
C ALA A 20 3.38 -8.37 -7.07
N MET A 21 3.51 -9.07 -5.93
CA MET A 21 2.60 -8.92 -4.79
C MET A 21 2.75 -7.54 -4.15
N HIS A 22 3.98 -7.05 -3.95
CA HIS A 22 4.22 -5.73 -3.36
C HIS A 22 3.68 -4.57 -4.20
N ARG A 23 3.81 -4.67 -5.53
CA ARG A 23 3.28 -3.66 -6.43
C ARG A 23 1.76 -3.67 -6.47
N ARG A 24 1.13 -4.85 -6.31
CA ARG A 24 -0.33 -4.98 -6.33
C ARG A 24 -0.98 -4.46 -5.06
N ASP A 25 -0.36 -4.66 -3.90
CA ASP A 25 -0.86 -4.11 -2.64
C ASP A 25 -0.77 -2.58 -2.64
N ARG A 26 0.37 -2.03 -3.08
CA ARG A 26 0.52 -0.57 -3.26
C ARG A 26 -0.49 -0.02 -4.27
N ALA A 27 -0.73 -0.71 -5.39
CA ALA A 27 -1.72 -0.29 -6.38
C ALA A 27 -3.17 -0.36 -5.85
N CYS A 28 -3.50 -1.38 -5.05
CA CYS A 28 -4.81 -1.50 -4.40
C CYS A 28 -5.04 -0.35 -3.41
N LEU A 29 -4.04 -0.04 -2.58
CA LEU A 29 -4.09 1.11 -1.66
C LEU A 29 -4.24 2.44 -2.40
N THR A 30 -3.46 2.69 -3.45
CA THR A 30 -3.61 3.91 -4.26
C THR A 30 -4.98 3.99 -4.91
N THR A 31 -5.51 2.88 -5.43
CA THR A 31 -6.85 2.83 -6.01
C THR A 31 -7.91 3.18 -4.98
N PHE A 32 -7.80 2.67 -3.75
CA PHE A 32 -8.72 3.00 -2.67
C PHE A 32 -8.72 4.49 -2.31
N VAL A 33 -7.52 5.10 -2.19
CA VAL A 33 -7.38 6.54 -1.97
C VAL A 33 -8.00 7.33 -3.11
N VAL A 34 -7.75 6.96 -4.36
CA VAL A 34 -8.33 7.64 -5.54
C VAL A 34 -9.85 7.59 -5.51
N VAL A 35 -10.43 6.42 -5.24
CA VAL A 35 -11.90 6.26 -5.14
C VAL A 35 -12.48 7.12 -4.02
N LEU A 36 -11.83 7.16 -2.85
CA LEU A 36 -12.24 8.00 -1.73
C LEU A 36 -12.19 9.50 -2.10
N TRP A 37 -11.12 9.95 -2.76
CA TRP A 37 -11.00 11.32 -3.26
C TRP A 37 -12.11 11.65 -4.26
N SER A 38 -12.34 10.80 -5.26
CA SER A 38 -13.40 10.98 -6.24
C SER A 38 -14.78 11.07 -5.58
N THR A 39 -15.05 10.19 -4.60
CA THR A 39 -16.33 10.16 -3.89
C THR A 39 -16.55 11.43 -3.07
N MET A 40 -15.53 11.90 -2.35
CA MET A 40 -15.66 13.06 -1.48
C MET A 40 -15.73 14.38 -2.27
N LEU A 41 -14.96 14.50 -3.36
CA LEU A 41 -15.08 15.64 -4.28
C LEU A 41 -16.45 15.65 -4.96
N PHE A 42 -16.93 14.49 -5.43
CA PHE A 42 -18.27 14.38 -6.00
C PHE A 42 -19.35 14.80 -4.99
N ALA A 43 -19.26 14.34 -3.74
CA ALA A 43 -20.18 14.76 -2.69
C ALA A 43 -20.13 16.28 -2.45
N LEU A 44 -18.93 16.87 -2.40
CA LEU A 44 -18.77 18.33 -2.22
C LEU A 44 -19.39 19.10 -3.38
N PHE A 45 -19.16 18.69 -4.63
CA PHE A 45 -19.79 19.29 -5.81
C PHE A 45 -21.31 19.11 -5.82
N SER A 46 -21.80 17.94 -5.40
CA SER A 46 -23.22 17.66 -5.32
C SER A 46 -23.91 18.53 -4.27
N VAL A 47 -23.25 18.82 -3.15
CA VAL A 47 -23.82 19.64 -2.07
C VAL A 47 -23.67 21.14 -2.34
N TRP A 48 -22.66 21.55 -3.12
CA TRP A 48 -22.36 22.94 -3.45
C TRP A 48 -23.56 23.83 -3.82
N PRO A 49 -24.48 23.43 -4.73
CA PRO A 49 -25.62 24.27 -5.10
C PRO A 49 -26.65 24.46 -3.98
N TYR A 50 -26.64 23.61 -2.95
CA TYR A 50 -27.54 23.71 -1.80
C TYR A 50 -27.00 24.63 -0.69
N ILE A 51 -25.75 25.08 -0.79
CA ILE A 51 -25.12 25.91 0.24
C ILE A 51 -25.39 27.39 -0.06
N SER A 52 -26.30 27.99 0.70
CA SER A 52 -26.67 29.41 0.56
C SER A 52 -25.79 30.36 1.39
N LEU A 53 -24.98 29.82 2.31
CA LEU A 53 -24.19 30.60 3.28
C LEU A 53 -22.69 30.34 3.09
N THR A 54 -21.93 31.40 2.79
CA THR A 54 -20.47 31.36 2.60
C THR A 54 -19.70 30.71 3.76
N PRO A 55 -20.03 30.96 5.05
CA PRO A 55 -19.32 30.29 6.15
C PRO A 55 -19.45 28.76 6.14
N ILE A 56 -20.61 28.25 5.73
CA ILE A 56 -20.88 26.81 5.67
C ILE A 56 -20.03 26.17 4.57
N ALA A 57 -19.89 26.83 3.42
CA ALA A 57 -19.06 26.36 2.32
C ALA A 57 -17.58 26.22 2.75
N ILE A 58 -17.06 27.20 3.50
CA ILE A 58 -15.68 27.17 4.02
C ILE A 58 -15.50 25.98 4.96
N ILE A 59 -16.39 25.81 5.93
CA ILE A 59 -16.31 24.71 6.91
C ILE A 59 -16.36 23.34 6.20
N LEU A 60 -17.29 23.15 5.26
CA LEU A 60 -17.42 21.91 4.50
C LEU A 60 -16.17 21.61 3.67
N THR A 61 -15.62 22.63 3.02
CA THR A 61 -14.42 22.47 2.19
C THR A 61 -13.21 22.12 3.06
N VAL A 62 -13.01 22.81 4.18
CA VAL A 62 -11.92 22.53 5.12
C VAL A 62 -12.07 21.13 5.73
N ALA A 63 -13.26 20.76 6.17
CA ALA A 63 -13.53 19.42 6.71
C ALA A 63 -13.27 18.33 5.66
N CYS A 64 -13.73 18.52 4.42
CA CYS A 64 -13.47 17.61 3.30
C CYS A 64 -11.97 17.42 3.08
N VAL A 65 -11.22 18.52 2.97
CA VAL A 65 -9.76 18.50 2.76
C VAL A 65 -9.05 17.80 3.92
N LEU A 66 -9.43 18.09 5.17
CA LEU A 66 -8.84 17.43 6.35
C LEU A 66 -9.09 15.92 6.32
N VAL A 67 -10.31 15.47 6.03
CA VAL A 67 -10.63 14.04 5.93
C VAL A 67 -9.78 13.38 4.85
N LEU A 68 -9.67 14.00 3.67
CA LEU A 68 -8.86 13.47 2.57
C LEU A 68 -7.38 13.36 2.94
N ILE A 69 -6.80 14.41 3.52
CA ILE A 69 -5.39 14.44 3.90
C ILE A 69 -5.11 13.44 5.02
N PHE A 70 -5.91 13.44 6.10
CA PHE A 70 -5.68 12.52 7.22
C PHE A 70 -5.86 11.06 6.80
N ASN A 71 -6.87 10.75 5.99
CA ASN A 71 -7.09 9.38 5.53
C ASN A 71 -5.93 8.91 4.62
N THR A 72 -5.49 9.77 3.70
CA THR A 72 -4.33 9.48 2.85
C THR A 72 -3.05 9.31 3.69
N ALA A 73 -2.82 10.19 4.67
CA ALA A 73 -1.66 10.12 5.56
C ALA A 73 -1.67 8.85 6.43
N ALA A 74 -2.84 8.44 6.95
CA ALA A 74 -2.98 7.22 7.72
C ALA A 74 -2.69 5.96 6.88
N ILE A 75 -3.18 5.92 5.64
CA ILE A 75 -2.89 4.83 4.70
C ILE A 75 -1.40 4.80 4.33
N VAL A 76 -0.79 5.96 4.08
CA VAL A 76 0.65 6.06 3.80
C VAL A 76 1.48 5.65 5.02
N ALA A 77 1.08 6.04 6.23
CA ALA A 77 1.73 5.63 7.47
C ALA A 77 1.60 4.13 7.69
N MET A 78 0.44 3.54 7.43
CA MET A 78 0.22 2.08 7.47
C MET A 78 1.14 1.38 6.46
N LEU A 79 1.25 1.89 5.23
CA LEU A 79 2.12 1.31 4.21
C LEU A 79 3.61 1.44 4.57
N ARG A 80 4.01 2.60 5.10
CA ARG A 80 5.39 2.85 5.56
C ARG A 80 5.76 1.94 6.72
N HIS A 81 4.84 1.76 7.67
CA HIS A 81 5.00 0.83 8.78
C HIS A 81 5.05 -0.62 8.30
N TYR A 82 4.27 -1.00 7.28
CA TYR A 82 4.36 -2.31 6.63
C TYR A 82 5.71 -2.56 5.94
N GLU A 83 6.35 -1.54 5.37
CA GLU A 83 7.72 -1.65 4.84
C GLU A 83 8.78 -1.71 5.96
N GLU A 84 8.60 -0.98 7.05
CA GLU A 84 9.47 -1.04 8.24
C GLU A 84 9.37 -2.40 8.96
N ASP A 85 8.17 -2.97 9.12
CA ASP A 85 7.94 -4.29 9.75
C ASP A 85 8.34 -5.48 8.86
N LYS A 86 8.42 -5.27 7.53
CA LYS A 86 8.89 -6.30 6.60
C LYS A 86 10.32 -6.75 6.86
N HIS A 87 11.18 -5.85 7.37
CA HIS A 87 12.56 -6.18 7.69
C HIS A 87 12.67 -7.21 8.82
N PHE A 88 11.67 -7.33 9.69
CA PHE A 88 11.65 -8.32 10.76
C PHE A 88 11.08 -9.68 10.32
N ILE A 89 10.00 -9.69 9.54
CA ILE A 89 9.38 -10.96 9.10
C ILE A 89 10.19 -11.64 7.98
N TYR A 90 10.72 -10.90 7.00
CA TYR A 90 11.46 -11.51 5.89
C TYR A 90 12.86 -11.97 6.28
N SER A 91 13.50 -11.34 7.26
CA SER A 91 14.81 -11.80 7.78
C SER A 91 14.67 -13.14 8.51
N LEU A 92 13.56 -13.38 9.21
CA LEU A 92 13.27 -14.65 9.88
C LEU A 92 12.98 -15.78 8.87
N ASP A 93 12.20 -15.50 7.83
CA ASP A 93 11.84 -16.50 6.81
C ASP A 93 13.06 -16.90 5.93
N LEU A 94 13.93 -15.93 5.59
CA LEU A 94 15.23 -16.19 4.96
C LEU A 94 16.16 -17.05 5.84
N LYS A 95 16.13 -16.84 7.17
CA LYS A 95 16.93 -17.62 8.12
C LYS A 95 16.45 -19.07 8.26
N HIS A 96 15.14 -19.30 8.30
CA HIS A 96 14.56 -20.64 8.34
C HIS A 96 14.79 -21.41 7.02
N LEU A 97 14.74 -20.74 5.87
CA LEU A 97 15.12 -21.31 4.57
C LEU A 97 16.61 -21.68 4.50
N ASP A 98 17.49 -20.87 5.10
CA ASP A 98 18.92 -21.18 5.21
C ASP A 98 19.21 -22.33 6.18
N GLU A 99 18.44 -22.46 7.26
CA GLU A 99 18.56 -23.59 8.21
C GLU A 99 18.10 -24.91 7.60
N MET A 100 16.99 -24.93 6.85
CA MET A 100 16.55 -26.12 6.11
C MET A 100 17.55 -26.54 5.03
N ARG A 101 18.28 -25.58 4.44
CA ARG A 101 19.34 -25.85 3.44
C ARG A 101 20.62 -26.40 4.08
N ARG A 102 20.92 -26.04 5.34
CA ARG A 102 22.04 -26.62 6.11
C ARG A 102 21.76 -28.01 6.64
N HIS A 103 20.50 -28.37 6.85
CA HIS A 103 20.11 -29.68 7.40
C HIS A 103 19.97 -30.80 6.34
N LYS A 104 20.24 -30.50 5.07
CA LYS A 104 20.16 -31.46 3.95
C LYS A 104 21.52 -31.83 3.34
N LEU A 105 22.61 -31.40 3.98
CA LEU A 105 23.97 -31.95 3.81
C LEU A 105 24.21 -32.97 4.92
#